data_AF-A0A7D7XBU0-F1
#
_entry.id   AF-A0A7D7XBU0-F1
#
_cell.length_a   1.000
_cell.length_b   1.000
_cell.length_c   1.000
_cell.angle_alpha   90.00
_cell.angle_beta   90.00
_cell.angle_gamma   90.00
#
_symmetry.space_group_name_H-M   'P 1'
#
loop_
_entity.id
_entity.type
_entity.pdbx_description
1 polymer ?
#
loop_
_entity_poly.entity_id
_entity_poly.type
_entity_poly.pdbx_seq_one_letter_code
_entity_poly.pdbx_strand_id
1 'polypeptide(L)'
;MTPLKLDLSKPLGSWKRAWNTAKRRAGAECRLHDLRHHFLTNLSETQTSDSTILAIAGHLSRKMLERYSHIRSKAKRAAVEAMETISHVA
;
A
#
# COMPACT_ATOMS: atom_id res chain seq x y z
N MET A 1 -24.46 14.54 7.37
CA MET A 1 -23.97 13.15 7.25
C MET A 1 -24.71 12.32 8.29
N THR A 2 -25.61 11.44 7.88
CA THR A 2 -26.47 10.67 8.81
C THR A 2 -25.61 9.67 9.59
N PRO A 3 -25.71 9.58 10.92
CA PRO A 3 -24.93 8.63 11.71
C PRO A 3 -25.35 7.21 11.34
N LEU A 4 -24.36 6.39 10.97
CA LEU A 4 -24.56 4.99 10.66
C LEU A 4 -24.95 4.27 11.95
N LYS A 5 -26.21 3.83 12.08
CA LYS A 5 -26.63 2.91 13.16
C LYS A 5 -26.00 1.53 12.91
N LEU A 6 -24.75 1.37 13.32
CA LEU A 6 -24.00 0.12 13.22
C LEU A 6 -23.76 -0.42 14.62
N ASP A 7 -24.21 -1.65 14.87
CA ASP A 7 -23.92 -2.38 16.09
C ASP A 7 -22.54 -3.04 15.96
N LEU A 8 -21.54 -2.47 16.65
CA LEU A 8 -20.15 -2.93 16.60
C LEU A 8 -19.91 -4.28 17.31
N SER A 9 -20.89 -4.76 18.09
CA SER A 9 -20.80 -6.07 18.74
C SER A 9 -21.05 -7.24 17.78
N LYS A 10 -21.60 -6.94 16.59
CA LYS A 10 -21.93 -7.94 15.57
C LYS A 10 -20.91 -7.90 14.43
N PRO A 11 -20.54 -9.05 13.88
CA PRO A 11 -19.68 -9.10 12.70
C PRO A 11 -20.36 -8.38 11.53
N LEU A 12 -19.60 -7.54 10.84
CA LEU A 12 -20.03 -6.93 9.58
C LEU A 12 -20.37 -8.04 8.58
N GLY A 13 -21.58 -7.98 8.02
CA GLY A 13 -22.05 -8.92 7.01
C GLY A 13 -21.31 -8.80 5.67
N SER A 14 -21.83 -9.49 4.65
CA SER A 14 -21.18 -9.54 3.34
C SER A 14 -20.96 -8.15 2.71
N TRP A 15 -19.69 -7.82 2.48
CA TRP A 15 -19.30 -6.55 1.87
C TRP A 15 -19.36 -6.54 0.33
N LYS A 16 -19.73 -7.68 -0.29
CA LYS A 16 -19.71 -7.92 -1.74
C LYS A 16 -20.58 -6.90 -2.51
N ARG A 17 -21.77 -6.58 -2.00
CA ARG A 17 -22.70 -5.64 -2.67
C ARG A 17 -22.17 -4.22 -2.66
N ALA A 18 -21.63 -3.77 -1.53
CA ALA A 18 -21.02 -2.46 -1.39
C ALA A 18 -19.82 -2.32 -2.34
N TRP A 19 -18.93 -3.33 -2.35
CA TRP A 19 -17.76 -3.35 -3.21
C TRP A 19 -18.13 -3.33 -4.71
N ASN A 20 -19.05 -4.19 -5.15
CA ASN A 20 -19.49 -4.21 -6.56
C ASN A 20 -20.12 -2.88 -6.99
N THR A 21 -20.86 -2.22 -6.09
CA THR A 21 -21.45 -0.91 -6.37
C THR A 21 -20.37 0.15 -6.53
N ALA A 22 -19.36 0.16 -5.64
CA ALA A 22 -18.22 1.08 -5.72
C ALA A 22 -17.44 0.89 -7.04
N LYS A 23 -17.10 -0.36 -7.39
CA LYS A 23 -16.41 -0.70 -8.64
C LYS A 23 -17.14 -0.20 -9.88
N ARG A 24 -18.45 -0.47 -9.95
CA ARG A 24 -19.29 -0.03 -11.07
C ARG A 24 -19.32 1.49 -11.20
N ARG A 25 -19.41 2.22 -10.08
CA ARG A 25 -19.39 3.69 -10.07
C ARG A 25 -18.02 4.26 -10.46
N ALA A 26 -16.94 3.59 -10.07
CA ALA A 26 -15.58 4.00 -10.41
C ALA A 26 -15.14 3.56 -11.82
N GLY A 27 -15.94 2.75 -12.52
CA GLY A 27 -15.55 2.16 -13.81
C GLY A 27 -14.34 1.22 -13.72
N ALA A 28 -14.06 0.66 -12.54
CA ALA A 28 -12.86 -0.10 -12.27
C ALA A 28 -13.14 -1.60 -12.11
N GLU A 29 -12.31 -2.42 -12.73
CA GLU A 29 -12.33 -3.87 -12.56
C GLU A 29 -11.14 -4.33 -11.72
N CYS A 30 -11.38 -4.50 -10.41
CA CYS A 30 -10.37 -5.01 -9.49
C CYS A 30 -10.98 -5.86 -8.37
N ARG A 31 -10.13 -6.58 -7.64
CA ARG A 31 -10.45 -7.27 -6.39
C ARG A 31 -9.99 -6.39 -5.23
N LEU A 32 -10.60 -6.58 -4.06
CA LEU A 32 -10.16 -5.89 -2.83
C LEU A 32 -8.69 -6.17 -2.50
N HIS A 33 -8.22 -7.38 -2.82
CA HIS A 33 -6.82 -7.74 -2.59
C HIS A 33 -5.85 -6.95 -3.49
N ASP A 34 -6.28 -6.54 -4.68
CA ASP A 34 -5.46 -5.75 -5.59
C ASP A 34 -5.22 -4.34 -5.03
N LEU A 35 -6.20 -3.79 -4.31
CA LEU A 35 -6.01 -2.53 -3.58
C LEU A 35 -4.92 -2.65 -2.50
N ARG A 36 -4.88 -3.78 -1.79
CA ARG A 36 -3.82 -4.04 -0.81
C ARG A 36 -2.46 -4.12 -1.50
N HIS A 37 -2.36 -4.81 -2.64
CA HIS A 37 -1.12 -4.84 -3.41
C HIS A 37 -0.71 -3.45 -3.89
N HIS A 38 -1.66 -2.66 -4.40
CA HIS A 38 -1.40 -1.29 -4.85
C HIS A 38 -0.92 -0.38 -3.72
N PHE A 39 -1.55 -0.45 -2.54
CA PHE A 39 -1.11 0.28 -1.36
C PHE A 39 0.32 -0.08 -0.95
N LEU A 40 0.67 -1.38 -0.94
CA LEU A 40 2.02 -1.83 -0.58
C LEU A 40 3.06 -1.43 -1.62
N THR A 41 2.73 -1.47 -2.91
CA THR A 41 3.58 -0.95 -3.97
C THR A 41 3.86 0.53 -3.79
N ASN A 42 2.82 1.36 -3.62
CA ASN A 42 2.99 2.80 -3.43
C ASN A 42 3.81 3.10 -2.17
N LEU A 43 3.58 2.36 -1.08
CA LEU A 43 4.37 2.51 0.14
C LEU A 43 5.85 2.13 -0.08
N SER A 44 6.11 1.13 -0.92
CA SER A 44 7.47 0.70 -1.28
C SER A 44 8.20 1.64 -2.24
N GLU A 45 7.45 2.48 -2.98
CA GLU A 45 8.01 3.57 -3.79
C GLU A 45 8.50 4.74 -2.93
N THR A 46 7.96 4.89 -1.73
CA THR A 46 8.45 5.88 -0.75
C THR A 46 9.72 5.39 -0.04
N GLN A 47 10.39 6.26 0.71
CA GLN A 47 11.56 5.92 1.54
C GLN A 47 11.21 5.21 2.86
N THR A 48 10.05 4.53 2.91
CA THR A 48 9.61 3.79 4.10
C THR A 48 10.44 2.50 4.26
N SER A 49 10.82 2.19 5.51
CA SER A 49 11.61 1.00 5.82
C SER A 49 10.78 -0.30 5.73
N ASP A 50 11.42 -1.42 5.37
CA ASP A 50 10.74 -2.71 5.18
C ASP A 50 10.08 -3.22 6.47
N SER A 51 10.68 -2.93 7.65
CA SER A 51 10.10 -3.28 8.95
C SER A 51 8.81 -2.50 9.22
N THR A 52 8.75 -1.23 8.84
CA THR A 52 7.54 -0.41 8.91
C THR A 52 6.45 -0.93 7.96
N ILE A 53 6.82 -1.30 6.73
CA ILE A 53 5.87 -1.87 5.75
C ILE A 53 5.31 -3.20 6.26
N LEU A 54 6.15 -4.06 6.86
CA LEU A 54 5.72 -5.31 7.50
C LEU A 54 4.73 -5.06 8.64
N ALA A 55 5.03 -4.10 9.51
CA ALA A 55 4.18 -3.74 10.65
C ALA A 55 2.81 -3.23 10.18
N ILE A 56 2.77 -2.37 9.15
CA ILE A 56 1.53 -1.84 8.58
C ILE A 56 0.72 -2.95 7.89
N ALA A 57 1.39 -3.86 7.20
CA ALA A 57 0.70 -4.93 6.50
C ALA A 57 0.24 -6.06 7.44
N GLY A 58 0.88 -6.24 8.60
CA GLY A 58 0.59 -7.23 9.64
C GLY A 58 1.00 -8.68 9.27
N HIS A 59 0.60 -9.17 8.10
CA HIS A 59 0.77 -10.59 7.69
C HIS A 59 1.50 -10.73 6.35
N LEU A 60 2.57 -9.98 6.14
CA LEU A 60 3.42 -10.13 4.96
C LEU A 60 4.51 -11.16 5.24
N SER A 61 4.58 -12.22 4.43
CA SER A 61 5.78 -13.08 4.44
C SER A 61 6.95 -12.35 3.79
N ARG A 62 8.19 -12.66 4.19
CA ARG A 62 9.40 -12.07 3.60
C ARG A 62 9.46 -12.24 2.07
N LYS A 63 9.07 -13.41 1.57
CA LYS A 63 8.95 -13.71 0.12
C LYS A 63 7.94 -12.79 -0.61
N MET A 64 6.91 -12.32 0.09
CA MET A 64 5.97 -11.34 -0.45
C MET A 64 6.62 -9.96 -0.53
N LEU A 65 7.42 -9.59 0.46
CA LEU A 65 8.13 -8.30 0.51
C LEU A 65 9.25 -8.19 -0.54
N GLU A 66 9.95 -9.29 -0.81
CA GLU A 66 10.94 -9.37 -1.88
C GLU A 66 10.37 -8.95 -3.25
N ARG A 67 9.09 -9.26 -3.52
CA ARG A 67 8.43 -8.84 -4.77
C ARG A 67 8.32 -7.31 -4.92
N TYR A 68 8.27 -6.56 -3.82
CA TYR A 68 8.23 -5.10 -3.84
C TYR A 68 9.61 -4.44 -3.73
N SER A 69 10.61 -5.19 -3.26
CA SER A 69 11.97 -4.70 -3.05
C SER A 69 12.61 -4.12 -4.32
N HIS A 70 12.25 -4.63 -5.50
CA HIS A 70 12.77 -4.17 -6.79
C HIS A 70 12.38 -2.72 -7.11
N ILE A 71 11.17 -2.31 -6.72
CA ILE A 71 10.63 -0.97 -6.96
C ILE A 71 11.48 0.10 -6.26
N ARG A 72 12.07 -0.28 -5.12
CA ARG A 72 12.97 0.55 -4.32
C ARG A 72 14.35 0.75 -4.95
N SER A 73 14.73 0.03 -6.00
CA SER A 73 16.01 0.25 -6.70
C SER A 73 16.09 1.68 -7.26
N LYS A 74 14.96 2.24 -7.69
CA LYS A 74 14.89 3.62 -8.16
C LYS A 74 15.08 4.62 -7.00
N ALA A 75 14.41 4.39 -5.87
CA ALA A 75 14.54 5.23 -4.68
C ALA A 75 15.96 5.17 -4.06
N LYS A 76 16.59 3.98 -4.06
CA LYS A 76 17.98 3.79 -3.61
C LYS A 76 18.97 4.53 -4.50
N ARG A 77 18.80 4.49 -5.83
CA ARG A 77 19.64 5.27 -6.77
C ARG A 77 19.50 6.77 -6.55
N ALA A 78 18.27 7.26 -6.45
CA ALA A 78 18.02 8.67 -6.16
C ALA A 78 18.66 9.14 -4.84
N ALA A 79 18.66 8.29 -3.80
CA ALA A 79 19.33 8.61 -2.54
C ALA A 79 20.87 8.68 -2.68
N VAL A 80 21.48 7.80 -3.48
CA VAL A 80 22.93 7.84 -3.76
C VAL A 80 23.30 9.06 -4.61
N GLU A 81 22.54 9.36 -5.65
CA GLU A 81 22.72 10.56 -6.49
C GLU A 81 22.59 11.86 -5.68
N ALA A 82 21.68 11.88 -4.70
CA ALA A 82 21.55 13.02 -3.78
C ALA A 82 22.78 13.20 -2.87
N MET A 83 23.43 12.12 -2.44
CA MET A 83 24.69 12.20 -1.67
C MET A 83 25.87 12.68 -2.53
N GLU A 84 25.92 12.26 -3.80
CA GLU A 84 26.95 12.67 -4.75
C GLU A 84 26.89 14.18 -5.02
N THR A 85 25.68 14.74 -5.13
CA THR A 85 25.47 16.19 -5.32
C THR A 85 25.96 17.00 -4.12
N ILE A 86 25.76 16.51 -2.89
CA ILE A 86 26.26 17.18 -1.67
C ILE A 86 27.79 17.17 -1.60
N SER A 87 28.43 16.12 -2.12
CA SER A 87 29.88 15.96 -2.08
C SER A 87 30.62 16.85 -3.09
N HIS A 88 29.92 17.32 -4.14
CA HIS A 88 30.51 18.12 -5.21
C HIS A 88 30.44 19.65 -4.98
N VAL A 89 29.75 20.09 -3.92
CA VAL A 89 29.53 21.51 -3.58
C VAL A 89 30.38 21.94 -2.36
N ALA A 90 31.14 21.02 -1.75
CA ALA A 90 32.14 21.30 -0.73
C ALA A 90 33.55 21.36 -1.35
#